data_AF-A0A9Q9EJX5-F1
#
_entry.id   AF-A0A9Q9EJX5-F1
#
_cell.length_a   1.000
_cell.length_b   1.000
_cell.length_c   1.000
_cell.angle_alpha   90.00
_cell.angle_beta   90.00
_cell.angle_gamma   90.00
#
_symmetry.space_group_name_H-M   'P 1'
#
loop_
_entity.id
_entity.type
_entity.pdbx_description
1 polymer ?
#
loop_
_entity_poly.entity_id
_entity_poly.type
_entity_poly.pdbx_seq_one_letter_code
_entity_poly.pdbx_strand_id
1 'polypeptide(L)'
;MSTSSSSAELSASPSPSPPRSPTIKQTPALQDLIVHFVDAKSSLSATSHVYRANELVTSSRSLIEEIAILNAKNTFVRRGLDKQVETLAAIREALVEDGNKVSDEFDLTIAELDRAHARLDKTLSQLKKTIVSGRYPLSRQRTNDTVTDASQTVVDDENKTLYDFIDEDNHETILSNLRALIDQYNDARGDLNDYLAKFEGSLQSVNDRLTEDAEGGLTLTPDKPTIYDDTPPSIPDIFHGMEEHATEMAGLLENLVNHYDLCVTALKHTEGGGEAAKAATADMKDATPGSEESLYGKTVAEPISENDRTNMLHVLVKDSHEVDDVVVEIRDRAGEMQEQFSLLNKYAKKARSHNQTLRQVLATMREIRTAIPGHLDAASRFREEWQNINVDIIAKTEALSGLSGFYEQFLAGYGKLLREVERRKVSELAMKKIADKARKDLERLYETDRLAREEFMEDLGEYLPRDLGAWHGLEEETTRWEVRPVFNDEDDYGDQTGDGQDQARLLDGS
;
A
#
# COMPACT_ATOMS: atom_id res chain seq x y z
N MET A 1 -32.50 -63.33 -43.98
CA MET A 1 -31.41 -63.64 -44.92
C MET A 1 -30.26 -64.18 -44.07
N SER A 2 -30.20 -65.50 -43.88
CA SER A 2 -29.38 -66.46 -44.64
C SER A 2 -27.94 -66.46 -44.12
N THR A 3 -27.58 -67.33 -43.16
CA THR A 3 -26.97 -68.68 -43.33
C THR A 3 -25.71 -68.70 -44.20
N SER A 4 -24.58 -69.10 -43.61
CA SER A 4 -23.43 -69.86 -44.18
C SER A 4 -22.39 -69.97 -43.05
N SER A 5 -22.13 -71.06 -42.31
CA SER A 5 -21.99 -72.50 -42.60
C SER A 5 -21.03 -72.80 -43.76
N SER A 6 -19.74 -72.99 -43.43
CA SER A 6 -18.81 -73.73 -44.28
C SER A 6 -18.07 -74.77 -43.43
N SER A 7 -18.43 -76.02 -43.71
CA SER A 7 -17.80 -77.24 -43.23
C SER A 7 -16.59 -77.57 -44.11
N ALA A 8 -15.51 -78.07 -43.50
CA ALA A 8 -14.45 -78.80 -44.19
C ALA A 8 -14.09 -80.05 -43.37
N GLU A 9 -14.74 -81.15 -43.75
CA GLU A 9 -14.41 -82.56 -43.54
C GLU A 9 -13.57 -82.99 -44.78
N LEU A 10 -12.52 -83.83 -44.82
CA LEU A 10 -11.96 -84.90 -43.99
C LEU A 10 -10.50 -85.13 -44.44
N SER A 11 -9.64 -85.63 -43.55
CA SER A 11 -8.74 -86.75 -43.88
C SER A 11 -8.21 -87.39 -42.59
N ALA A 12 -8.67 -88.62 -42.37
CA ALA A 12 -8.32 -89.47 -41.27
C ALA A 12 -6.92 -90.07 -41.45
N SER A 13 -6.15 -90.12 -40.35
CA SER A 13 -5.03 -91.03 -40.14
C SER A 13 -4.87 -91.24 -38.62
N PRO A 14 -4.35 -92.42 -38.21
CA PRO A 14 -4.83 -93.14 -37.05
C PRO A 14 -4.30 -92.60 -35.72
N SER A 15 -5.11 -92.75 -34.68
CA SER A 15 -4.81 -92.43 -33.29
C SER A 15 -3.46 -92.98 -32.80
N PRO A 16 -2.58 -92.14 -32.25
CA PRO A 16 -1.76 -92.52 -31.12
C PRO A 16 -2.53 -92.22 -29.83
N SER A 17 -2.49 -93.19 -28.92
CA SER A 17 -3.09 -93.18 -27.59
C SER A 17 -2.82 -91.88 -26.80
N PRO A 18 -3.69 -91.51 -25.83
CA PRO A 18 -3.45 -90.36 -24.98
C PRO A 18 -2.07 -90.50 -24.28
N PRO A 19 -1.31 -89.40 -24.11
CA PRO A 19 -0.07 -89.46 -23.38
C PRO A 19 -0.40 -89.94 -21.96
N ARG A 20 0.14 -91.10 -21.60
CA ARG A 20 0.17 -91.60 -20.24
C ARG A 20 0.70 -90.47 -19.36
N SER A 21 -0.10 -90.00 -18.41
CA SER A 21 0.39 -89.26 -17.25
C SER A 21 1.59 -90.04 -16.70
N PRO A 22 2.77 -89.42 -16.48
CA PRO A 22 3.82 -90.08 -15.74
C PRO A 22 3.30 -90.16 -14.31
N THR A 23 2.74 -91.31 -13.94
CA THR A 23 2.55 -91.69 -12.55
C THR A 23 3.93 -91.87 -11.95
N ILE A 24 4.53 -90.77 -11.50
CA ILE A 24 5.71 -90.76 -10.63
C ILE A 24 5.23 -91.26 -9.27
N LYS A 25 5.20 -92.59 -9.09
CA LYS A 25 5.19 -93.22 -7.76
C LYS A 25 6.63 -93.21 -7.22
N GLN A 26 7.19 -92.03 -7.03
CA GLN A 26 8.39 -91.89 -6.20
C GLN A 26 7.91 -91.32 -4.87
N THR A 27 7.82 -92.19 -3.87
CA THR A 27 7.82 -91.72 -2.49
C THR A 27 9.15 -90.99 -2.29
N PRO A 28 9.14 -89.70 -1.89
CA PRO A 28 10.37 -88.93 -1.72
C PRO A 28 11.31 -89.64 -0.74
N ALA A 29 12.61 -89.62 -1.02
CA ALA A 29 13.58 -90.20 -0.12
C ALA A 29 13.65 -89.37 1.17
N LEU A 30 14.05 -89.99 2.29
CA LEU A 30 14.22 -89.29 3.57
C LEU A 30 15.15 -88.06 3.42
N GLN A 31 16.15 -88.15 2.55
CA GLN A 31 17.06 -87.03 2.27
C GLN A 31 16.36 -85.83 1.64
N ASP A 32 15.42 -86.07 0.72
CA ASP A 32 14.67 -85.01 0.03
C ASP A 32 13.71 -84.32 1.01
N LEU A 33 13.06 -85.09 1.89
CA LEU A 33 12.20 -84.56 2.96
C LEU A 33 12.95 -83.66 3.94
N ILE A 34 14.22 -83.96 4.23
CA ILE A 34 15.06 -83.13 5.09
C ILE A 34 15.42 -81.82 4.39
N VAL A 35 15.74 -81.86 3.10
CA VAL A 35 16.02 -80.65 2.30
C VAL A 35 14.79 -79.74 2.29
N HIS A 36 13.62 -80.27 1.93
CA HIS A 36 12.37 -79.51 1.94
C HIS A 36 12.03 -78.93 3.32
N PHE A 37 12.30 -79.68 4.40
CA PHE A 37 12.11 -79.18 5.76
C PHE A 37 13.07 -78.04 6.12
N VAL A 38 14.34 -78.14 5.73
CA VAL A 38 15.35 -77.11 5.96
C VAL A 38 15.02 -75.84 5.15
N ASP A 39 14.58 -76.01 3.90
CA ASP A 39 14.16 -74.91 3.02
C ASP A 39 12.89 -74.23 3.57
N ALA A 40 11.90 -75.01 4.02
CA ALA A 40 10.70 -74.50 4.70
C ALA A 40 11.05 -73.78 6.02
N LYS A 41 12.05 -74.25 6.77
CA LYS A 41 12.51 -73.56 7.99
C LYS A 41 13.21 -72.24 7.66
N SER A 42 14.02 -72.21 6.60
CA SER A 42 14.70 -71.01 6.12
C SER A 42 13.70 -69.98 5.60
N SER A 43 12.67 -70.40 4.88
CA SER A 43 11.63 -69.52 4.33
C SER A 43 10.79 -68.83 5.42
N LEU A 44 10.66 -69.43 6.61
CA LEU A 44 10.04 -68.76 7.77
C LEU A 44 10.80 -67.51 8.24
N SER A 45 12.04 -67.27 7.81
CA SER A 45 12.71 -65.98 8.02
C SER A 45 11.95 -64.80 7.37
N ALA A 46 11.10 -65.08 6.38
CA ALA A 46 10.18 -64.11 5.76
C ALA A 46 9.16 -63.53 6.75
N THR A 47 8.95 -64.17 7.90
CA THR A 47 8.15 -63.65 9.03
C THR A 47 8.59 -62.22 9.44
N SER A 48 9.89 -61.92 9.34
CA SER A 48 10.42 -60.58 9.63
C SER A 48 9.87 -59.49 8.70
N HIS A 49 9.68 -59.82 7.41
CA HIS A 49 9.08 -58.91 6.43
C HIS A 49 7.60 -58.64 6.74
N VAL A 50 6.85 -59.66 7.17
CA VAL A 50 5.43 -59.53 7.55
C VAL A 50 5.26 -58.71 8.84
N TYR A 51 6.10 -58.93 9.86
CA TYR A 51 6.11 -58.06 11.05
C TYR A 51 6.39 -56.61 10.67
N ARG A 52 7.38 -56.38 9.81
CA ARG A 52 7.71 -55.04 9.33
C ARG A 52 6.57 -54.42 8.52
N ALA A 53 5.89 -55.19 7.68
CA ALA A 53 4.72 -54.73 6.93
C ALA A 53 3.59 -54.25 7.88
N ASN A 54 3.29 -55.00 8.93
CA ASN A 54 2.30 -54.60 9.92
C ASN A 54 2.70 -53.33 10.69
N GLU A 55 3.98 -53.15 11.03
CA GLU A 55 4.49 -51.90 11.59
C GLU A 55 4.30 -50.72 10.62
N LEU A 56 4.56 -50.93 9.33
CA LEU A 56 4.40 -49.91 8.30
C LEU A 56 2.92 -49.52 8.14
N VAL A 57 1.99 -50.47 8.11
CA VAL A 57 0.53 -50.17 8.06
C VAL A 57 0.10 -49.38 9.29
N THR A 58 0.52 -49.82 10.49
CA THR A 58 0.18 -49.14 11.74
C THR A 58 0.74 -47.71 11.77
N SER A 59 1.99 -47.54 11.36
CA SER A 59 2.62 -46.22 11.24
C SER A 59 1.92 -45.36 10.18
N SER A 60 1.48 -45.94 9.07
CA SER A 60 0.76 -45.26 8.00
C SER A 60 -0.57 -44.71 8.46
N ARG A 61 -1.34 -45.47 9.27
CA ARG A 61 -2.60 -44.98 9.87
C ARG A 61 -2.36 -43.69 10.65
N SER A 62 -1.33 -43.67 11.50
CA SER A 62 -0.99 -42.46 12.29
C SER A 62 -0.60 -41.27 11.41
N LEU A 63 0.14 -41.50 10.31
CA LEU A 63 0.53 -40.45 9.37
C LEU A 63 -0.67 -39.92 8.59
N ILE A 64 -1.60 -40.77 8.18
CA ILE A 64 -2.81 -40.38 7.45
C ILE A 64 -3.72 -39.54 8.34
N GLU A 65 -3.92 -39.96 9.59
CA GLU A 65 -4.66 -39.17 10.58
C GLU A 65 -4.03 -37.79 10.76
N GLU A 66 -2.70 -37.73 10.90
CA GLU A 66 -1.99 -36.46 11.01
C GLU A 66 -2.17 -35.59 9.76
N ILE A 67 -2.00 -36.16 8.56
CA ILE A 67 -2.17 -35.43 7.30
C ILE A 67 -3.61 -34.90 7.17
N ALA A 68 -4.61 -35.72 7.47
CA ALA A 68 -6.01 -35.31 7.42
C ALA A 68 -6.29 -34.15 8.39
N ILE A 69 -5.79 -34.23 9.62
CA ILE A 69 -5.93 -33.17 10.63
C ILE A 69 -5.20 -31.90 10.17
N LEU A 70 -3.97 -32.01 9.67
CA LEU A 70 -3.20 -30.86 9.19
C LEU A 70 -3.87 -30.21 7.98
N ASN A 71 -4.32 -30.99 7.00
CA ASN A 71 -5.01 -30.46 5.81
C ASN A 71 -6.31 -29.75 6.18
N ALA A 72 -7.09 -30.30 7.09
CA ALA A 72 -8.31 -29.66 7.60
C ALA A 72 -7.99 -28.32 8.29
N LYS A 73 -7.00 -28.31 9.18
CA LYS A 73 -6.54 -27.09 9.88
C LYS A 73 -6.01 -26.04 8.89
N ASN A 74 -5.18 -26.46 7.95
CA ASN A 74 -4.58 -25.59 6.95
C ASN A 74 -5.66 -24.96 6.06
N THR A 75 -6.61 -25.76 5.58
CA THR A 75 -7.74 -25.27 4.78
C THR A 75 -8.60 -24.27 5.56
N PHE A 76 -8.88 -24.56 6.83
CA PHE A 76 -9.65 -23.66 7.69
C PHE A 76 -8.92 -22.32 7.90
N VAL A 77 -7.63 -22.37 8.24
CA VAL A 77 -6.80 -21.18 8.45
C VAL A 77 -6.67 -20.37 7.16
N ARG A 78 -6.40 -21.02 6.02
CA ARG A 78 -6.27 -20.36 4.72
C ARG A 78 -7.53 -19.59 4.33
N ARG A 79 -8.71 -20.23 4.40
CA ARG A 79 -9.98 -19.54 4.16
C ARG A 79 -10.22 -18.36 5.10
N GLY A 80 -9.78 -18.48 6.35
CA GLY A 80 -9.83 -17.39 7.33
C GLY A 80 -8.90 -16.24 6.94
N LEU A 81 -7.66 -16.55 6.59
CA LEU A 81 -6.65 -15.60 6.15
C LEU A 81 -7.08 -14.86 4.88
N ASP A 82 -7.58 -15.57 3.86
CA ASP A 82 -8.03 -14.98 2.60
C ASP A 82 -9.09 -13.89 2.86
N LYS A 83 -10.08 -14.18 3.70
CA LYS A 83 -11.11 -13.20 4.10
C LYS A 83 -10.53 -12.01 4.87
N GLN A 84 -9.55 -12.24 5.73
CA GLN A 84 -8.91 -11.15 6.48
C GLN A 84 -8.06 -10.27 5.56
N VAL A 85 -7.35 -10.86 4.60
CA VAL A 85 -6.59 -10.11 3.58
C VAL A 85 -7.54 -9.26 2.73
N GLU A 86 -8.67 -9.82 2.29
CA GLU A 86 -9.72 -9.07 1.58
C GLU A 86 -10.24 -7.88 2.41
N THR A 87 -10.50 -8.10 3.70
CA THR A 87 -10.95 -7.04 4.62
C THR A 87 -9.88 -5.95 4.77
N LEU A 88 -8.61 -6.32 4.91
CA LEU A 88 -7.51 -5.36 5.02
C LEU A 88 -7.29 -4.57 3.73
N ALA A 89 -7.42 -5.22 2.57
CA ALA A 89 -7.38 -4.57 1.28
C ALA A 89 -8.49 -3.53 1.14
N ALA A 90 -9.71 -3.85 1.58
CA ALA A 90 -10.83 -2.91 1.61
C ALA A 90 -10.57 -1.71 2.56
N ILE A 91 -9.98 -1.94 3.75
CA ILE A 91 -9.59 -0.86 4.66
C ILE A 91 -8.56 0.06 3.99
N ARG A 92 -7.55 -0.54 3.33
CA ARG A 92 -6.52 0.20 2.59
C ARG A 92 -7.12 1.03 1.47
N GLU A 93 -8.04 0.46 0.67
CA GLU A 93 -8.73 1.17 -0.40
C GLU A 93 -9.52 2.37 0.15
N ALA A 94 -10.24 2.18 1.26
CA ALA A 94 -10.95 3.27 1.92
C ALA A 94 -10.02 4.40 2.41
N LEU A 95 -8.83 4.07 2.92
CA LEU A 95 -7.84 5.08 3.33
C LEU A 95 -7.25 5.85 2.15
N VAL A 96 -6.99 5.17 1.03
CA VAL A 96 -6.55 5.81 -0.21
C VAL A 96 -7.64 6.73 -0.76
N GLU A 97 -8.90 6.28 -0.76
CA GLU A 97 -10.04 7.09 -1.18
C GLU A 97 -10.19 8.35 -0.32
N ASP A 98 -10.01 8.22 1.00
CA ASP A 98 -10.06 9.36 1.92
C ASP A 98 -8.94 10.38 1.65
N GLY A 99 -7.70 9.92 1.44
CA GLY A 99 -6.58 10.78 1.06
C GLY A 99 -6.78 11.47 -0.30
N ASN A 100 -7.40 10.78 -1.26
CA ASN A 100 -7.74 11.35 -2.57
C ASN A 100 -8.82 12.44 -2.44
N LYS A 101 -9.84 12.25 -1.61
CA LYS A 101 -10.88 13.28 -1.37
C LYS A 101 -10.26 14.58 -0.83
N VAL A 102 -9.36 14.47 0.15
CA VAL A 102 -8.63 15.62 0.67
C VAL A 102 -7.74 16.27 -0.39
N SER A 103 -7.16 15.48 -1.30
CA SER A 103 -6.39 16.00 -2.44
C SER A 103 -7.25 16.76 -3.43
N ASP A 104 -8.43 16.23 -3.77
CA ASP A 104 -9.37 16.90 -4.65
C ASP A 104 -9.86 18.22 -4.04
N GLU A 105 -10.11 18.25 -2.72
CA GLU A 105 -10.45 19.48 -1.99
C GLU A 105 -9.31 20.51 -2.02
N PHE A 106 -8.06 20.06 -1.84
CA PHE A 106 -6.88 20.92 -1.96
C PHE A 106 -6.73 21.52 -3.36
N ASP A 107 -6.89 20.72 -4.41
CA ASP A 107 -6.78 21.21 -5.78
C ASP A 107 -7.85 22.29 -6.09
N LEU A 108 -9.05 22.15 -5.53
CA LEU A 108 -10.11 23.15 -5.65
C LEU A 108 -9.77 24.46 -4.92
N THR A 109 -9.22 24.40 -3.72
CA THR A 109 -8.87 25.61 -2.95
C THR A 109 -7.68 26.34 -3.56
N ILE A 110 -6.68 25.60 -4.08
CA ILE A 110 -5.56 26.19 -4.82
C ILE A 110 -6.05 26.87 -6.10
N ALA A 111 -7.01 26.28 -6.82
CA ALA A 111 -7.58 26.93 -8.00
C ALA A 111 -8.32 28.25 -7.67
N GLU A 112 -8.91 28.37 -6.47
CA GLU A 112 -9.49 29.62 -5.97
C GLU A 112 -8.41 30.64 -5.59
N LEU A 113 -7.36 30.19 -4.89
CA LEU A 113 -6.20 31.00 -4.54
C LEU A 113 -5.53 31.59 -5.79
N ASP A 114 -5.27 30.77 -6.81
CA ASP A 114 -4.65 31.19 -8.07
C ASP A 114 -5.49 32.25 -8.78
N ARG A 115 -6.82 32.15 -8.70
CA ARG A 115 -7.74 33.16 -9.26
C ARG A 115 -7.62 34.49 -8.52
N ALA A 116 -7.55 34.47 -7.19
CA ALA A 116 -7.36 35.66 -6.37
C ALA A 116 -5.98 36.31 -6.64
N HIS A 117 -4.93 35.49 -6.71
CA HIS A 117 -3.58 35.91 -7.04
C HIS A 117 -3.50 36.56 -8.43
N ALA A 118 -4.05 35.92 -9.47
CA ALA A 118 -4.07 36.45 -10.83
C ALA A 118 -4.80 37.79 -10.94
N ARG A 119 -5.86 37.99 -10.14
CA ARG A 119 -6.56 39.28 -10.05
C ARG A 119 -5.65 40.34 -9.43
N LEU A 120 -5.00 40.02 -8.32
CA LEU A 120 -4.06 40.92 -7.66
C LEU A 120 -2.92 41.32 -8.61
N ASP A 121 -2.26 40.35 -9.25
CA ASP A 121 -1.20 40.59 -10.23
C ASP A 121 -1.63 41.52 -11.36
N LYS A 122 -2.86 41.35 -11.86
CA LYS A 122 -3.43 42.23 -12.87
C LYS A 122 -3.58 43.66 -12.36
N THR A 123 -4.03 43.84 -11.12
CA THR A 123 -4.19 45.18 -10.51
C THR A 123 -2.84 45.84 -10.23
N LEU A 124 -1.86 45.09 -9.68
CA LEU A 124 -0.49 45.56 -9.50
C LEU A 124 0.16 45.93 -10.85
N SER A 125 -0.05 45.13 -11.89
CA SER A 125 0.41 45.44 -13.24
C SER A 125 -0.19 46.72 -13.82
N GLN A 126 -1.44 47.06 -13.46
CA GLN A 126 -2.05 48.33 -13.84
C GLN A 126 -1.41 49.49 -13.09
N LEU A 127 -1.19 49.34 -11.79
CA LEU A 127 -0.55 50.36 -10.94
C LEU A 127 0.88 50.68 -11.39
N LYS A 128 1.66 49.66 -11.77
CA LYS A 128 3.01 49.80 -12.35
C LYS A 128 2.99 50.52 -13.70
N LYS A 129 1.90 50.43 -14.48
CA LYS A 129 1.76 51.09 -15.79
C LYS A 129 1.24 52.53 -15.68
N THR A 130 0.56 52.87 -14.60
CA THR A 130 0.04 54.22 -14.38
C THR A 130 1.11 55.14 -13.83
N ILE A 131 1.67 55.96 -14.72
CA ILE A 131 2.64 57.00 -14.38
C ILE A 131 1.93 58.12 -13.61
N VAL A 132 2.49 58.48 -12.46
CA VAL A 132 2.05 59.64 -11.68
C VAL A 132 2.64 60.89 -12.33
N SER A 133 1.88 61.46 -13.27
CA SER A 133 2.24 62.72 -13.90
C SER A 133 2.09 63.86 -12.90
N GLY A 134 3.20 64.25 -12.29
CA GLY A 134 3.38 65.63 -11.83
C GLY A 134 4.08 65.77 -10.48
N ARG A 135 5.39 66.02 -10.53
CA ARG A 135 5.87 67.22 -9.85
C ARG A 135 5.53 68.41 -10.75
N TYR A 136 4.41 69.08 -10.49
CA TYR A 136 4.34 70.49 -10.86
C TYR A 136 5.31 71.22 -9.92
N PRO A 137 6.37 71.88 -10.41
CA PRO A 137 7.21 72.72 -9.56
C PRO A 137 6.42 73.99 -9.18
N LEU A 138 5.41 73.83 -8.33
CA LEU A 138 4.84 74.94 -7.60
C LEU A 138 5.82 75.24 -6.46
N SER A 139 6.36 76.46 -6.50
CA SER A 139 7.30 77.02 -5.52
C SER A 139 8.77 76.62 -5.65
N ARG A 140 9.39 77.06 -6.74
CA ARG A 140 10.80 77.51 -6.70
C ARG A 140 10.88 79.02 -6.91
N GLN A 141 10.00 79.77 -6.25
CA GLN A 141 10.23 81.20 -6.05
C GLN A 141 11.11 81.34 -4.81
N ARG A 142 12.37 80.89 -4.95
CA ARG A 142 13.41 81.16 -3.98
C ARG A 142 13.73 82.64 -4.10
N THR A 143 13.54 83.31 -2.98
CA THR A 143 14.31 84.46 -2.54
C THR A 143 15.71 84.46 -3.15
N ASN A 144 16.07 85.57 -3.77
CA ASN A 144 17.46 85.90 -4.04
C ASN A 144 18.15 86.02 -2.68
N ASP A 145 18.83 84.96 -2.22
CA ASP A 145 20.06 85.20 -1.49
C ASP A 145 21.02 84.01 -1.51
N THR A 146 22.29 84.35 -1.69
CA THR A 146 23.50 83.56 -1.52
C THR A 146 23.74 82.36 -2.45
N VAL A 147 24.58 82.67 -3.45
CA VAL A 147 25.42 81.75 -4.22
C VAL A 147 26.38 81.02 -3.28
N THR A 148 26.23 79.71 -3.13
CA THR A 148 27.36 78.76 -3.04
C THR A 148 26.89 77.34 -3.33
N ASP A 149 27.51 76.76 -4.37
CA ASP A 149 27.69 75.33 -4.64
C ASP A 149 26.46 74.48 -4.97
N ALA A 150 26.02 74.58 -6.23
CA ALA A 150 25.08 73.66 -6.86
C ALA A 150 25.82 72.80 -7.89
N SER A 151 26.51 71.75 -7.42
CA SER A 151 26.82 70.59 -8.26
C SER A 151 25.51 69.88 -8.62
N GLN A 152 25.08 70.17 -9.85
CA GLN A 152 24.00 69.51 -10.57
C GLN A 152 24.20 67.99 -10.62
N THR A 153 23.43 67.24 -9.83
CA THR A 153 23.05 65.87 -10.16
C THR A 153 21.69 65.90 -10.84
N VAL A 154 21.73 66.05 -12.16
CA VAL A 154 20.62 65.74 -13.07
C VAL A 154 20.69 64.25 -13.35
N VAL A 155 20.08 63.41 -12.50
CA VAL A 155 19.90 61.98 -12.81
C VAL A 155 18.59 61.51 -12.18
N ASP A 156 17.67 61.13 -13.06
CA ASP A 156 16.44 60.37 -12.83
C ASP A 156 15.36 61.01 -11.95
N ASP A 157 14.62 61.96 -12.54
CA ASP A 157 13.16 62.01 -12.34
C ASP A 157 12.58 60.72 -12.96
N GLU A 158 12.81 59.58 -12.30
CA GLU A 158 12.10 58.35 -12.60
C GLU A 158 10.61 58.67 -12.47
N ASN A 159 9.89 58.43 -13.56
CA ASN A 159 8.44 58.59 -13.64
C ASN A 159 7.80 57.69 -12.57
N LYS A 160 7.63 58.22 -11.35
CA LYS A 160 7.02 57.48 -10.24
C LYS A 160 5.70 56.90 -10.69
N THR A 161 5.52 55.62 -10.44
CA THR A 161 4.28 54.92 -10.77
C THR A 161 3.37 54.89 -9.55
N LEU A 162 2.08 54.58 -9.72
CA LEU A 162 1.20 54.42 -8.56
C LEU A 162 1.66 53.27 -7.65
N TYR A 163 2.43 52.31 -8.18
CA TYR A 163 2.98 51.20 -7.42
C TYR A 163 3.96 51.67 -6.34
N ASP A 164 4.74 52.73 -6.57
CA ASP A 164 5.76 53.22 -5.61
C ASP A 164 5.15 53.82 -4.33
N PHE A 165 3.83 53.97 -4.29
CA PHE A 165 3.07 54.48 -3.14
C PHE A 165 2.39 53.36 -2.33
N ILE A 166 2.64 52.11 -2.69
CA ILE A 166 2.03 50.92 -2.10
C ILE A 166 3.06 50.19 -1.24
N ASP A 167 2.60 49.61 -0.13
CA ASP A 167 3.38 48.75 0.75
C ASP A 167 3.53 47.33 0.14
N GLU A 168 4.75 46.98 -0.26
CA GLU A 168 5.11 45.70 -0.88
C GLU A 168 5.26 44.59 0.17
N ASP A 169 5.64 44.93 1.41
CA ASP A 169 5.96 43.97 2.48
C ASP A 169 4.73 43.14 2.87
N ASN A 170 3.55 43.75 2.88
CA ASN A 170 2.29 43.08 3.21
C ASN A 170 1.93 42.00 2.17
N HIS A 171 2.16 42.28 0.88
CA HIS A 171 1.89 41.32 -0.19
C HIS A 171 2.85 40.13 -0.12
N GLU A 172 4.15 40.38 0.01
CA GLU A 172 5.16 39.32 0.08
C GLU A 172 4.96 38.43 1.31
N THR A 173 4.58 39.00 2.45
CA THR A 173 4.27 38.25 3.68
C THR A 173 3.07 37.32 3.50
N ILE A 174 2.03 37.72 2.77
CA ILE A 174 0.90 36.84 2.49
C ILE A 174 1.33 35.67 1.59
N LEU A 175 2.13 35.95 0.56
CA LEU A 175 2.64 34.91 -0.34
C LEU A 175 3.59 33.92 0.35
N SER A 176 4.48 34.40 1.22
CA SER A 176 5.39 33.52 1.96
C SER A 176 4.63 32.58 2.89
N ASN A 177 3.59 33.09 3.57
CA ASN A 177 2.75 32.28 4.44
C ASN A 177 1.94 31.24 3.65
N LEU A 178 1.41 31.59 2.48
CA LEU A 178 0.72 30.65 1.60
C LEU A 178 1.63 29.53 1.11
N ARG A 179 2.88 29.85 0.73
CA ARG A 179 3.87 28.83 0.36
C ARG A 179 4.14 27.87 1.52
N ALA A 180 4.32 28.41 2.73
CA ALA A 180 4.53 27.58 3.92
C ALA A 180 3.33 26.64 4.21
N LEU A 181 2.09 27.10 3.99
CA LEU A 181 0.88 26.27 4.14
C LEU A 181 0.82 25.15 3.08
N ILE A 182 1.22 25.45 1.83
CA ILE A 182 1.30 24.45 0.76
C ILE A 182 2.38 23.41 1.08
N ASP A 183 3.54 23.84 1.57
CA ASP A 183 4.61 22.94 1.99
C ASP A 183 4.14 22.03 3.13
N GLN A 184 3.47 22.59 4.14
CA GLN A 184 2.88 21.83 5.25
C GLN A 184 1.87 20.78 4.78
N TYR A 185 1.03 21.11 3.79
CA TYR A 185 0.11 20.14 3.18
C TYR A 185 0.86 19.01 2.47
N ASN A 186 1.90 19.33 1.70
CA ASN A 186 2.70 18.33 0.99
C ASN A 186 3.43 17.40 1.96
N ASP A 187 3.95 17.92 3.07
CA ASP A 187 4.57 17.14 4.13
C ASP A 187 3.56 16.18 4.76
N ALA A 188 2.38 16.68 5.16
CA ALA A 188 1.31 15.87 5.73
C ALA A 188 0.83 14.76 4.77
N ARG A 189 0.75 15.07 3.46
CA ARG A 189 0.43 14.10 2.40
C ARG A 189 1.55 13.07 2.23
N GLY A 190 2.80 13.50 2.33
CA GLY A 190 3.98 12.62 2.32
C GLY A 190 3.92 11.59 3.44
N ASP A 191 3.64 12.04 4.66
CA ASP A 191 3.50 11.19 5.83
C ASP A 191 2.39 10.14 5.63
N LEU A 192 1.20 10.54 5.18
CA LEU A 192 0.12 9.59 4.89
C LEU A 192 0.54 8.53 3.86
N ASN A 193 1.20 8.95 2.78
CA ASN A 193 1.67 8.04 1.74
C ASN A 193 2.71 7.03 2.27
N ASP A 194 3.60 7.45 3.15
CA ASP A 194 4.56 6.56 3.80
C ASP A 194 3.88 5.49 4.66
N TYR A 195 2.84 5.88 5.40
CA TYR A 195 2.02 4.93 6.17
C TYR A 195 1.26 3.97 5.25
N LEU A 196 0.69 4.44 4.15
CA LEU A 196 0.00 3.61 3.17
C LEU A 196 0.95 2.64 2.45
N ALA A 197 2.15 3.09 2.08
CA ALA A 197 3.16 2.24 1.45
C ALA A 197 3.64 1.12 2.38
N LYS A 198 3.83 1.41 3.67
CA LYS A 198 4.15 0.39 4.69
C LYS A 198 3.02 -0.63 4.85
N PHE A 199 1.76 -0.17 4.81
CA PHE A 199 0.60 -1.05 4.90
C PHE A 199 0.52 -1.95 3.66
N GLU A 200 0.70 -1.39 2.46
CA GLU A 200 0.73 -2.13 1.19
C GLU A 200 1.83 -3.19 1.18
N GLY A 201 3.07 -2.82 1.53
CA GLY A 201 4.19 -3.76 1.55
C GLY A 201 3.96 -4.93 2.53
N SER A 202 3.26 -4.67 3.64
CA SER A 202 2.88 -5.71 4.59
C SER A 202 1.81 -6.65 4.02
N LEU A 203 0.82 -6.11 3.31
CA LEU A 203 -0.22 -6.91 2.63
C LEU A 203 0.35 -7.74 1.48
N GLN A 204 1.22 -7.15 0.67
CA GLN A 204 1.88 -7.84 -0.43
C GLN A 204 2.75 -9.00 0.10
N SER A 205 3.53 -8.77 1.16
CA SER A 205 4.30 -9.84 1.82
C SER A 205 3.43 -11.00 2.32
N VAL A 206 2.23 -10.72 2.84
CA VAL A 206 1.26 -11.77 3.22
C VAL A 206 0.75 -12.52 1.99
N ASN A 207 0.40 -11.81 0.92
CA ASN A 207 -0.13 -12.39 -0.30
C ASN A 207 0.91 -13.25 -1.04
N ASP A 208 2.15 -12.78 -1.14
CA ASP A 208 3.27 -13.51 -1.74
C ASP A 208 3.50 -14.84 -1.00
N ARG A 209 3.49 -14.81 0.34
CA ARG A 209 3.63 -16.03 1.16
C ARG A 209 2.45 -16.99 1.05
N LEU A 210 1.24 -16.49 0.80
CA LEU A 210 0.05 -17.31 0.57
C LEU A 210 0.00 -17.91 -0.85
N THR A 211 0.59 -17.23 -1.83
CA THR A 211 0.64 -17.64 -3.25
C THR A 211 1.79 -18.60 -3.53
N GLU A 212 3.00 -18.35 -3.01
CA GLU A 212 4.13 -19.30 -3.04
C GLU A 212 3.73 -20.67 -2.46
N ASP A 213 2.88 -20.65 -1.44
CA ASP A 213 2.34 -21.84 -0.79
C ASP A 213 1.18 -22.48 -1.58
N ALA A 214 0.46 -21.72 -2.41
CA ALA A 214 -0.61 -22.21 -3.28
C ALA A 214 -0.08 -22.94 -4.51
N GLU A 215 0.98 -22.42 -5.12
CA GLU A 215 1.66 -23.05 -6.26
C GLU A 215 2.32 -24.36 -5.85
N GLY A 216 2.78 -24.44 -4.61
CA GLY A 216 3.17 -25.70 -3.96
C GLY A 216 1.99 -26.54 -3.47
N GLY A 217 0.74 -26.29 -3.84
CA GLY A 217 -0.46 -26.83 -3.17
C GLY A 217 -0.72 -28.33 -3.33
N LEU A 218 -0.74 -29.05 -2.19
CA LEU A 218 -1.31 -30.39 -1.86
C LEU A 218 -1.00 -31.63 -2.73
N THR A 219 -0.75 -31.49 -4.02
CA THR A 219 -0.44 -32.59 -4.91
C THR A 219 1.08 -32.71 -5.04
N LEU A 220 1.62 -33.93 -5.09
CA LEU A 220 3.03 -34.14 -5.46
C LEU A 220 3.28 -33.90 -6.95
N THR A 221 2.33 -33.24 -7.64
CA THR A 221 2.43 -32.93 -9.06
C THR A 221 3.58 -31.96 -9.28
N PRO A 222 4.43 -32.20 -10.28
CA PRO A 222 5.46 -31.26 -10.66
C PRO A 222 4.84 -29.92 -11.09
N ASP A 223 5.56 -28.81 -10.85
CA ASP A 223 5.16 -27.43 -11.21
C ASP A 223 4.83 -27.25 -12.71
N LYS A 224 5.21 -28.22 -13.55
CA LYS A 224 4.90 -28.29 -14.98
C LYS A 224 4.52 -29.71 -15.37
N PRO A 225 3.22 -30.09 -15.33
CA PRO A 225 2.80 -31.40 -15.78
C PRO A 225 3.04 -31.52 -17.29
N THR A 226 3.86 -32.49 -17.67
CA THR A 226 4.02 -32.93 -19.06
C THR A 226 2.91 -33.92 -19.40
N ILE A 227 2.62 -34.12 -20.69
CA ILE A 227 1.62 -35.10 -21.16
C ILE A 227 1.94 -36.55 -20.72
N TYR A 228 3.16 -36.78 -20.23
CA TYR A 228 3.66 -38.08 -19.77
C TYR A 228 3.69 -38.22 -18.23
N ASP A 229 3.30 -37.19 -17.47
CA ASP A 229 3.29 -37.29 -16.01
C ASP A 229 2.02 -38.01 -15.53
N ASP A 230 2.21 -39.22 -15.01
CA ASP A 230 1.14 -39.96 -14.35
C ASP A 230 0.63 -39.20 -13.11
N THR A 231 -0.68 -39.23 -12.89
CA THR A 231 -1.28 -38.58 -11.72
C THR A 231 -0.79 -39.26 -10.45
N PRO A 232 -0.20 -38.54 -9.48
CA PRO A 232 0.31 -39.16 -8.27
C PRO A 232 -0.83 -39.81 -7.49
N PRO A 233 -0.60 -40.99 -6.89
CA PRO A 233 -1.65 -41.74 -6.20
C PRO A 233 -2.18 -40.96 -5.00
N SER A 234 -3.48 -41.07 -4.76
CA SER A 234 -4.11 -40.37 -3.64
C SER A 234 -3.78 -41.05 -2.31
N ILE A 235 -3.87 -40.33 -1.20
CA ILE A 235 -3.59 -40.87 0.14
C ILE A 235 -4.45 -42.13 0.45
N PRO A 236 -5.77 -42.14 0.13
CA PRO A 236 -6.58 -43.35 0.24
C PRO A 236 -6.06 -44.53 -0.60
N ASP A 237 -5.63 -44.29 -1.84
CA ASP A 237 -5.13 -45.35 -2.74
C ASP A 237 -3.84 -45.96 -2.21
N ILE A 238 -2.91 -45.11 -1.73
CA ILE A 238 -1.65 -45.54 -1.10
C ILE A 238 -1.96 -46.42 0.12
N PHE A 239 -2.92 -46.01 0.96
CA PHE A 239 -3.25 -46.76 2.16
C PHE A 239 -3.92 -48.10 1.86
N HIS A 240 -4.85 -48.12 0.90
CA HIS A 240 -5.52 -49.35 0.50
C HIS A 240 -4.53 -50.35 -0.10
N GLY A 241 -3.59 -49.88 -0.94
CA GLY A 241 -2.51 -50.71 -1.45
C GLY A 241 -1.64 -51.31 -0.34
N MET A 242 -1.31 -50.53 0.70
CA MET A 242 -0.57 -51.04 1.85
C MET A 242 -1.35 -52.09 2.65
N GLU A 243 -2.66 -51.93 2.82
CA GLU A 243 -3.52 -52.93 3.49
C GLU A 243 -3.68 -54.21 2.66
N GLU A 244 -3.79 -54.08 1.33
CA GLU A 244 -3.83 -55.20 0.39
C GLU A 244 -2.53 -56.01 0.46
N HIS A 245 -1.38 -55.36 0.29
CA HIS A 245 -0.07 -56.00 0.39
C HIS A 245 0.15 -56.68 1.74
N ALA A 246 -0.24 -56.05 2.86
CA ALA A 246 -0.13 -56.65 4.19
C ALA A 246 -1.02 -57.89 4.35
N THR A 247 -2.23 -57.87 3.77
CA THR A 247 -3.17 -59.00 3.79
C THR A 247 -2.65 -60.17 2.95
N GLU A 248 -2.15 -59.88 1.76
CA GLU A 248 -1.55 -60.90 0.87
C GLU A 248 -0.29 -61.50 1.49
N MET A 249 0.62 -60.68 2.05
CA MET A 249 1.80 -61.15 2.76
C MET A 249 1.45 -62.04 3.97
N ALA A 250 0.37 -61.74 4.70
CA ALA A 250 -0.10 -62.58 5.80
C ALA A 250 -0.62 -63.93 5.30
N GLY A 251 -1.36 -63.95 4.17
CA GLY A 251 -1.80 -65.20 3.53
C GLY A 251 -0.65 -66.04 2.99
N LEU A 252 0.37 -65.42 2.39
CA LEU A 252 1.58 -66.11 1.94
C LEU A 252 2.36 -66.70 3.12
N LEU A 253 2.46 -65.98 4.24
CA LEU A 253 3.09 -66.50 5.45
C LEU A 253 2.29 -67.66 6.06
N GLU A 254 0.96 -67.59 6.08
CA GLU A 254 0.11 -68.70 6.51
C GLU A 254 0.37 -69.95 5.67
N ASN A 255 0.50 -69.81 4.35
CA ASN A 255 0.85 -70.90 3.45
C ASN A 255 2.24 -71.49 3.75
N LEU A 256 3.26 -70.64 4.00
CA LEU A 256 4.60 -71.10 4.38
C LEU A 256 4.61 -71.83 5.73
N VAL A 257 3.86 -71.34 6.72
CA VAL A 257 3.71 -71.99 8.04
C VAL A 257 3.00 -73.34 7.89
N ASN A 258 1.92 -73.40 7.11
CA ASN A 258 1.22 -74.65 6.81
C ASN A 258 2.14 -75.66 6.10
N HIS A 259 2.98 -75.21 5.17
CA HIS A 259 3.97 -76.06 4.50
C HIS A 259 5.05 -76.57 5.46
N TYR A 260 5.53 -75.72 6.37
CA TYR A 260 6.46 -76.11 7.42
C TYR A 260 5.84 -77.15 8.37
N ASP A 261 4.59 -76.94 8.81
CA ASP A 261 3.87 -77.89 9.66
C ASP A 261 3.60 -79.23 8.94
N LEU A 262 3.35 -79.18 7.63
CA LEU A 262 3.24 -80.36 6.77
C LEU A 262 4.56 -81.12 6.68
N CYS A 263 5.70 -80.41 6.53
CA CYS A 263 7.04 -81.01 6.54
C CYS A 263 7.36 -81.67 7.90
N VAL A 264 7.02 -81.01 9.01
CA VAL A 264 7.16 -81.56 10.36
C VAL A 264 6.31 -82.82 10.53
N THR A 265 5.07 -82.80 10.04
CA THR A 265 4.16 -83.96 10.09
C THR A 265 4.68 -85.11 9.24
N ALA A 266 5.13 -84.85 8.01
CA ALA A 266 5.71 -85.86 7.13
C ALA A 266 6.96 -86.52 7.72
N LEU A 267 7.82 -85.73 8.39
CA LEU A 267 9.01 -86.24 9.09
C LEU A 267 8.66 -87.09 10.33
N LYS A 268 7.59 -86.73 11.06
CA LYS A 268 7.09 -87.53 12.21
C LYS A 268 6.55 -88.91 11.79
N HIS A 269 5.99 -89.01 10.58
CA HIS A 269 5.46 -90.26 10.02
C HIS A 269 6.48 -91.07 9.21
N THR A 270 7.74 -90.64 9.15
CA THR A 270 8.82 -91.33 8.44
C THR A 270 9.83 -91.92 9.44
N GLU A 271 10.15 -93.20 9.29
CA GLU A 271 11.12 -93.90 10.14
C GLU A 271 12.49 -93.22 10.07
N GLY A 272 13.07 -92.84 11.22
CA GLY A 272 14.34 -92.10 11.30
C GLY A 272 14.26 -90.60 10.99
N GLY A 273 13.09 -90.07 10.60
CA GLY A 273 12.92 -88.66 10.20
C GLY A 273 13.20 -87.65 11.32
N GLY A 274 12.81 -87.96 12.56
CA GLY A 274 13.04 -87.07 13.70
C GLY A 274 14.51 -86.95 14.13
N GLU A 275 15.32 -88.01 13.97
CA GLU A 275 16.76 -87.96 14.27
C GLU A 275 17.53 -87.23 13.16
N ALA A 276 17.13 -87.45 11.90
CA ALA A 276 17.75 -86.82 10.75
C ALA A 276 17.42 -85.31 10.64
N ALA A 277 16.21 -84.90 11.01
CA ALA A 277 15.83 -83.49 11.10
C ALA A 277 16.63 -82.74 12.18
N LYS A 278 16.82 -83.36 13.36
CA LYS A 278 17.65 -82.79 14.45
C LYS A 278 19.11 -82.62 14.03
N ALA A 279 19.66 -83.58 13.29
CA ALA A 279 21.02 -83.49 12.76
C ALA A 279 21.16 -82.36 11.73
N ALA A 280 20.18 -82.20 10.83
CA ALA A 280 20.19 -81.16 9.81
C ALA A 280 20.02 -79.73 10.38
N THR A 281 19.25 -79.56 11.45
CA THR A 281 19.06 -78.25 12.09
C THR A 281 20.14 -77.88 13.09
N ALA A 282 20.93 -78.83 13.58
CA ALA A 282 22.02 -78.57 14.53
C ALA A 282 23.14 -77.69 13.94
N ASP A 283 23.30 -77.67 12.62
CA ASP A 283 24.26 -76.83 11.91
C ASP A 283 23.70 -75.42 11.58
N MET A 284 22.39 -75.19 11.71
CA MET A 284 21.75 -73.89 11.50
C MET A 284 21.83 -73.03 12.78
N LYS A 285 22.75 -72.06 12.80
CA LYS A 285 23.09 -71.23 13.97
C LYS A 285 22.02 -70.25 14.49
N ASP A 286 20.84 -70.16 13.89
CA ASP A 286 19.78 -69.20 14.26
C ASP A 286 18.56 -69.83 14.97
N ALA A 287 18.75 -70.97 15.64
CA ALA A 287 17.70 -71.57 16.46
C ALA A 287 17.45 -70.77 17.76
N THR A 288 16.27 -70.18 17.88
CA THR A 288 15.75 -69.63 19.14
C THR A 288 15.83 -70.70 20.23
N PRO A 289 16.61 -70.50 21.33
CA PRO A 289 16.79 -71.53 22.33
C PRO A 289 15.51 -71.69 23.15
N GLY A 290 14.80 -72.80 22.97
CA GLY A 290 13.67 -73.20 23.84
C GLY A 290 12.43 -73.78 23.16
N SER A 291 12.26 -73.63 21.83
CA SER A 291 11.10 -74.21 21.11
C SER A 291 11.37 -75.62 20.55
N GLU A 292 12.63 -75.90 20.18
CA GLU A 292 12.98 -77.09 19.40
C GLU A 292 12.99 -78.39 20.24
N GLU A 293 13.20 -78.33 21.56
CA GLU A 293 13.27 -79.52 22.41
C GLU A 293 11.88 -80.10 22.75
N SER A 294 10.81 -79.31 22.61
CA SER A 294 9.45 -79.72 22.96
C SER A 294 8.62 -80.29 21.80
N LEU A 295 9.00 -80.07 20.54
CA LEU A 295 8.21 -80.45 19.36
C LEU A 295 8.46 -81.89 18.86
N TYR A 296 9.64 -82.43 19.17
CA TYR A 296 10.06 -83.80 18.81
C TYR A 296 10.03 -84.77 20.02
N GLY A 297 9.66 -84.28 21.20
CA GLY A 297 9.74 -85.03 22.46
C GLY A 297 8.42 -85.64 22.95
N LYS A 298 7.26 -85.19 22.47
CA LYS A 298 5.95 -85.66 22.94
C LYS A 298 4.90 -85.63 21.82
N THR A 299 4.75 -86.74 21.12
CA THR A 299 3.48 -87.46 20.84
C THR A 299 3.79 -88.59 19.86
N VAL A 300 3.28 -89.79 20.14
CA VAL A 300 3.22 -90.87 19.14
C VAL A 300 2.35 -90.35 17.99
N ALA A 301 2.85 -90.45 16.76
CA ALA A 301 2.17 -89.91 15.60
C ALA A 301 0.78 -90.57 15.42
N GLU A 302 -0.27 -89.79 15.20
CA GLU A 302 -1.63 -90.33 15.01
C GLU A 302 -1.66 -91.25 13.77
N PRO A 303 -2.34 -92.40 13.79
CA PRO A 303 -2.31 -93.32 12.65
C PRO A 303 -2.99 -92.69 11.42
N ILE A 304 -2.18 -92.17 10.49
CA ILE A 304 -2.61 -91.66 9.19
C ILE A 304 -2.80 -92.85 8.24
N SER A 305 -3.86 -92.83 7.44
CA SER A 305 -4.08 -93.82 6.38
C SER A 305 -2.96 -93.75 5.34
N GLU A 306 -2.53 -94.90 4.79
CA GLU A 306 -1.48 -94.95 3.77
C GLU A 306 -1.82 -94.09 2.53
N ASN A 307 -3.11 -93.97 2.19
CA ASN A 307 -3.59 -93.10 1.12
C ASN A 307 -3.39 -91.62 1.45
N ASP A 308 -3.69 -91.22 2.69
CA ASP A 308 -3.56 -89.84 3.16
C ASP A 308 -2.08 -89.45 3.29
N ARG A 309 -1.23 -90.41 3.67
CA ARG A 309 0.23 -90.25 3.68
C ARG A 309 0.79 -90.01 2.28
N THR A 310 0.34 -90.77 1.27
CA THR A 310 0.78 -90.55 -0.12
C THR A 310 0.31 -89.21 -0.68
N ASN A 311 -0.90 -88.77 -0.33
CA ASN A 311 -1.42 -87.47 -0.75
C ASN A 311 -0.65 -86.33 -0.09
N MET A 312 -0.33 -86.45 1.21
CA MET A 312 0.49 -85.49 1.96
C MET A 312 1.88 -85.32 1.33
N LEU A 313 2.57 -86.43 1.02
CA LEU A 313 3.90 -86.38 0.39
C LEU A 313 3.86 -85.77 -1.01
N HIS A 314 2.78 -86.01 -1.78
CA HIS A 314 2.59 -85.39 -3.08
C HIS A 314 2.40 -83.87 -2.99
N VAL A 315 1.60 -83.40 -2.02
CA VAL A 315 1.40 -81.96 -1.76
C VAL A 315 2.71 -81.32 -1.31
N LEU A 316 3.47 -81.96 -0.41
CA LEU A 316 4.75 -81.46 0.07
C LEU A 316 5.76 -81.26 -1.07
N VAL A 317 5.93 -82.25 -1.94
CA VAL A 317 6.87 -82.14 -3.08
C VAL A 317 6.43 -81.02 -4.03
N LYS A 318 5.13 -80.88 -4.29
CA LYS A 318 4.61 -79.80 -5.13
C LYS A 318 4.91 -78.43 -4.51
N ASP A 319 4.52 -78.22 -3.25
CA ASP A 319 4.66 -76.95 -2.56
C ASP A 319 6.14 -76.57 -2.37
N SER A 320 7.03 -77.55 -2.19
CA SER A 320 8.47 -77.31 -2.02
C SER A 320 9.14 -76.60 -3.21
N HIS A 321 8.58 -76.74 -4.41
CA HIS A 321 9.05 -76.02 -5.60
C HIS A 321 8.54 -74.57 -5.66
N GLU A 322 7.48 -74.24 -4.91
CA GLU A 322 6.84 -72.92 -4.91
C GLU A 322 7.32 -72.05 -3.72
N VAL A 323 7.99 -72.63 -2.70
CA VAL A 323 8.43 -71.92 -1.47
C VAL A 323 9.33 -70.72 -1.76
N ASP A 324 10.34 -70.87 -2.62
CA ASP A 324 11.28 -69.79 -2.92
C ASP A 324 10.58 -68.62 -3.66
N ASP A 325 9.68 -68.93 -4.58
CA ASP A 325 8.89 -67.93 -5.31
C ASP A 325 7.98 -67.16 -4.36
N VAL A 326 7.35 -67.83 -3.39
CA VAL A 326 6.53 -67.20 -2.35
C VAL A 326 7.36 -66.27 -1.47
N VAL A 327 8.59 -66.65 -1.10
CA VAL A 327 9.50 -65.79 -0.30
C VAL A 327 9.91 -64.54 -1.09
N VAL A 328 10.16 -64.67 -2.39
CA VAL A 328 10.45 -63.53 -3.27
C VAL A 328 9.22 -62.62 -3.36
N GLU A 329 8.02 -63.16 -3.54
CA GLU A 329 6.78 -62.38 -3.58
C GLU A 329 6.55 -61.61 -2.27
N ILE A 330 6.76 -62.22 -1.10
CA ILE A 330 6.68 -61.53 0.20
C ILE A 330 7.68 -60.37 0.27
N ARG A 331 8.90 -60.55 -0.26
CA ARG A 331 9.92 -59.51 -0.26
C ARG A 331 9.57 -58.36 -1.20
N ASP A 332 9.07 -58.66 -2.39
CA ASP A 332 8.69 -57.66 -3.40
C ASP A 332 7.54 -56.80 -2.88
N ARG A 333 6.51 -57.42 -2.31
CA ARG A 333 5.39 -56.72 -1.65
C ARG A 333 5.86 -55.87 -0.46
N ALA A 334 6.80 -56.36 0.34
CA ALA A 334 7.40 -55.58 1.42
C ALA A 334 8.17 -54.36 0.88
N GLY A 335 8.81 -54.47 -0.29
CA GLY A 335 9.47 -53.36 -0.99
C GLY A 335 8.47 -52.30 -1.45
N GLU A 336 7.40 -52.71 -2.12
CA GLU A 336 6.33 -51.83 -2.59
C GLU A 336 5.67 -51.05 -1.43
N MET A 337 5.40 -51.73 -0.31
CA MET A 337 4.88 -51.07 0.90
C MET A 337 5.84 -50.02 1.47
N GLN A 338 7.15 -50.24 1.40
CA GLN A 338 8.14 -49.25 1.85
C GLN A 338 8.17 -48.02 0.93
N GLU A 339 8.02 -48.21 -0.38
CA GLU A 339 7.91 -47.13 -1.34
C GLU A 339 6.66 -46.29 -1.12
N GLN A 340 5.51 -46.95 -0.95
CA GLN A 340 4.23 -46.33 -0.60
C GLN A 340 4.31 -45.55 0.73
N PHE A 341 4.94 -46.13 1.76
CA PHE A 341 5.18 -45.44 3.03
C PHE A 341 6.08 -44.21 2.87
N SER A 342 7.12 -44.30 2.03
CA SER A 342 8.02 -43.17 1.75
C SER A 342 7.26 -42.01 1.10
N LEU A 343 6.30 -42.32 0.22
CA LEU A 343 5.43 -41.36 -0.44
C LEU A 343 4.50 -40.67 0.57
N LEU A 344 3.89 -41.45 1.46
CA LEU A 344 3.04 -40.92 2.53
C LEU A 344 3.82 -39.96 3.45
N ASN A 345 5.08 -40.27 3.77
CA ASN A 345 5.93 -39.38 4.55
C ASN A 345 6.25 -38.06 3.80
N LYS A 346 6.35 -38.08 2.46
CA LYS A 346 6.48 -36.84 1.67
C LYS A 346 5.22 -35.98 1.79
N TYR A 347 4.03 -36.58 1.71
CA TYR A 347 2.76 -35.88 1.96
C TYR A 347 2.69 -35.28 3.37
N ALA A 348 3.10 -36.04 4.40
CA ALA A 348 3.15 -35.53 5.77
C ALA A 348 4.11 -34.35 5.94
N LYS A 349 5.32 -34.42 5.38
CA LYS A 349 6.28 -33.31 5.39
C LYS A 349 5.73 -32.06 4.71
N LYS A 350 5.05 -32.23 3.56
CA LYS A 350 4.41 -31.13 2.83
C LYS A 350 3.29 -30.48 3.65
N ALA A 351 2.40 -31.27 4.25
CA ALA A 351 1.33 -30.78 5.11
C ALA A 351 1.87 -30.03 6.36
N ARG A 352 2.98 -30.51 6.95
CA ARG A 352 3.68 -29.84 8.05
C ARG A 352 4.31 -28.51 7.63
N SER A 353 4.98 -28.47 6.47
CA SER A 353 5.57 -27.26 5.91
C SER A 353 4.51 -26.19 5.65
N HIS A 354 3.40 -26.57 5.02
CA HIS A 354 2.25 -25.70 4.76
C HIS A 354 1.68 -25.11 6.06
N ASN A 355 1.47 -25.94 7.08
CA ASN A 355 1.04 -25.49 8.41
C ASN A 355 2.05 -24.52 9.05
N GLN A 356 3.35 -24.73 8.87
CA GLN A 356 4.38 -23.82 9.37
C GLN A 356 4.32 -22.45 8.65
N THR A 357 4.18 -22.44 7.32
CA THR A 357 4.00 -21.21 6.53
C THR A 357 2.77 -20.45 6.99
N LEU A 358 1.61 -21.10 7.10
CA LEU A 358 0.37 -20.47 7.56
C LEU A 358 0.50 -19.89 8.97
N ARG A 359 1.25 -20.53 9.87
CA ARG A 359 1.53 -19.97 11.20
C ARG A 359 2.38 -18.71 11.14
N GLN A 360 3.35 -18.65 10.24
CA GLN A 360 4.16 -17.45 10.04
C GLN A 360 3.33 -16.32 9.44
N VAL A 361 2.45 -16.62 8.47
CA VAL A 361 1.50 -15.64 7.93
C VAL A 361 0.53 -15.15 9.00
N LEU A 362 0.04 -16.03 9.88
CA LEU A 362 -0.78 -15.61 11.03
C LEU A 362 -0.01 -14.69 11.99
N ALA A 363 1.30 -14.86 12.14
CA ALA A 363 2.11 -13.97 12.97
C ALA A 363 2.23 -12.58 12.33
N THR A 364 2.52 -12.48 11.03
CA THR A 364 2.58 -11.20 10.32
C THR A 364 1.21 -10.50 10.30
N MET A 365 0.12 -11.25 10.16
CA MET A 365 -1.25 -10.69 10.28
C MET A 365 -1.54 -10.09 11.66
N ARG A 366 -0.95 -10.63 12.74
CA ARG A 366 -1.07 -10.03 14.08
C ARG A 366 -0.28 -8.74 14.18
N GLU A 367 0.89 -8.66 13.56
CA GLU A 367 1.69 -7.44 13.49
C GLU A 367 0.94 -6.35 12.72
N ILE A 368 0.36 -6.68 11.55
CA ILE A 368 -0.49 -5.76 10.79
C ILE A 368 -1.67 -5.29 11.65
N ARG A 369 -2.35 -6.21 12.34
CA ARG A 369 -3.46 -5.85 13.25
C ARG A 369 -3.05 -4.82 14.29
N THR A 370 -1.84 -4.93 14.86
CA THR A 370 -1.34 -3.95 15.82
C THR A 370 -0.96 -2.61 15.19
N ALA A 371 -0.62 -2.59 13.90
CA ALA A 371 -0.28 -1.38 13.15
C ALA A 371 -1.51 -0.63 12.58
N ILE A 372 -2.64 -1.31 12.35
CA ILE A 372 -3.88 -0.70 11.80
C ILE A 372 -4.28 0.60 12.51
N PRO A 373 -4.35 0.68 13.86
CA PRO A 373 -4.71 1.93 14.52
C PRO A 373 -3.78 3.09 14.16
N GLY A 374 -2.49 2.83 13.96
CA GLY A 374 -1.52 3.84 13.53
C GLY A 374 -1.77 4.33 12.10
N HIS A 375 -2.16 3.44 11.18
CA HIS A 375 -2.54 3.84 9.82
C HIS A 375 -3.84 4.67 9.80
N LEU A 376 -4.82 4.30 10.62
CA LEU A 376 -6.09 5.06 10.76
C LEU A 376 -5.86 6.44 11.40
N ASP A 377 -5.00 6.50 12.42
CA ASP A 377 -4.59 7.75 13.07
C ASP A 377 -3.85 8.67 12.11
N ALA A 378 -2.94 8.15 11.27
CA ALA A 378 -2.28 8.93 10.24
C ALA A 378 -3.27 9.58 9.24
N ALA A 379 -4.27 8.83 8.77
CA ALA A 379 -5.32 9.40 7.91
C ALA A 379 -6.19 10.44 8.63
N SER A 380 -6.49 10.21 9.91
CA SER A 380 -7.25 11.17 10.73
C SER A 380 -6.48 12.46 10.95
N ARG A 381 -5.18 12.37 11.24
CA ARG A 381 -4.27 13.52 11.39
C ARG A 381 -4.14 14.29 10.09
N PHE A 382 -3.93 13.61 8.96
CA PHE A 382 -3.88 14.27 7.65
C PHE A 382 -5.15 15.08 7.37
N ARG A 383 -6.32 14.52 7.71
CA ARG A 383 -7.60 15.23 7.57
C ARG A 383 -7.71 16.44 8.50
N GLU A 384 -7.29 16.31 9.75
CA GLU A 384 -7.31 17.41 10.73
C GLU A 384 -6.34 18.53 10.33
N GLU A 385 -5.13 18.18 9.91
CA GLU A 385 -4.14 19.11 9.37
C GLU A 385 -4.67 19.81 8.13
N TRP A 386 -5.31 19.07 7.21
CA TRP A 386 -5.97 19.67 6.06
C TRP A 386 -7.06 20.66 6.45
N GLN A 387 -7.91 20.34 7.43
CA GLN A 387 -8.95 21.28 7.88
C GLN A 387 -8.35 22.58 8.41
N ASN A 388 -7.26 22.51 9.16
CA ASN A 388 -6.56 23.69 9.67
C ASN A 388 -5.93 24.50 8.53
N ILE A 389 -5.19 23.83 7.63
CA ILE A 389 -4.56 24.45 6.47
C ILE A 389 -5.60 25.11 5.56
N ASN A 390 -6.73 24.45 5.31
CA ASN A 390 -7.80 24.95 4.46
C ASN A 390 -8.40 26.24 5.02
N VAL A 391 -8.68 26.29 6.33
CA VAL A 391 -9.17 27.51 6.99
C VAL A 391 -8.18 28.67 6.80
N ASP A 392 -6.88 28.40 6.98
CA ASP A 392 -5.86 29.42 6.81
C ASP A 392 -5.69 29.86 5.35
N ILE A 393 -5.70 28.94 4.39
CA ILE A 393 -5.64 29.25 2.95
C ILE A 393 -6.84 30.11 2.55
N ILE A 394 -8.06 29.76 2.98
CA ILE A 394 -9.27 30.55 2.69
C ILE A 394 -9.12 31.97 3.26
N ALA A 395 -8.70 32.10 4.53
CA ALA A 395 -8.51 33.41 5.15
C ALA A 395 -7.45 34.27 4.43
N LYS A 396 -6.34 33.67 3.99
CA LYS A 396 -5.31 34.37 3.19
C LYS A 396 -5.80 34.72 1.78
N THR A 397 -6.61 33.86 1.17
CA THR A 397 -7.21 34.10 -0.15
C THR A 397 -8.21 35.27 -0.10
N GLU A 398 -8.99 35.37 0.98
CA GLU A 398 -9.85 36.52 1.26
C GLU A 398 -9.02 37.80 1.47
N ALA A 399 -7.91 37.71 2.21
CA ALA A 399 -7.01 38.85 2.39
C ALA A 399 -6.40 39.35 1.06
N LEU A 400 -5.97 38.44 0.17
CA LEU A 400 -5.49 38.78 -1.18
C LEU A 400 -6.58 39.45 -2.01
N SER A 401 -7.80 38.92 -1.95
CA SER A 401 -8.96 39.49 -2.65
C SER A 401 -9.30 40.89 -2.13
N GLY A 402 -9.24 41.09 -0.82
CA GLY A 402 -9.41 42.39 -0.17
C GLY A 402 -8.34 43.40 -0.60
N LEU A 403 -7.07 42.96 -0.65
CA LEU A 403 -5.95 43.78 -1.09
C LEU A 403 -6.11 44.20 -2.57
N SER A 404 -6.49 43.27 -3.44
CA SER A 404 -6.83 43.55 -4.84
C SER A 404 -7.96 44.59 -4.94
N GLY A 405 -9.01 44.44 -4.13
CA GLY A 405 -10.12 45.39 -4.09
C GLY A 405 -9.72 46.79 -3.60
N PHE A 406 -8.82 46.87 -2.62
CA PHE A 406 -8.25 48.13 -2.15
C PHE A 406 -7.43 48.82 -3.25
N TYR A 407 -6.57 48.09 -3.96
CA TYR A 407 -5.76 48.64 -5.05
C TYR A 407 -6.59 49.08 -6.27
N GLU A 408 -7.66 48.36 -6.61
CA GLU A 408 -8.63 48.81 -7.62
C GLU A 408 -9.28 50.16 -7.23
N GLN A 409 -9.65 50.32 -5.95
CA GLN A 409 -10.22 51.55 -5.43
C GLN A 409 -9.19 52.69 -5.38
N PHE A 410 -7.93 52.39 -5.03
CA PHE A 410 -6.83 53.34 -5.06
C PHE A 410 -6.58 53.88 -6.48
N LEU A 411 -6.51 52.99 -7.47
CA LEU A 411 -6.40 53.35 -8.89
C LEU A 411 -7.58 54.25 -9.34
N ALA A 412 -8.81 53.88 -8.99
CA ALA A 412 -10.00 54.68 -9.31
C ALA A 412 -10.02 56.03 -8.57
N GLY A 413 -9.53 56.07 -7.33
CA GLY A 413 -9.36 57.26 -6.52
C GLY A 413 -8.38 58.25 -7.15
N TYR A 414 -7.24 57.76 -7.66
CA TYR A 414 -6.29 58.58 -8.39
C TYR A 414 -6.90 59.23 -9.65
N GLY A 415 -7.72 58.49 -10.40
CA GLY A 415 -8.47 59.05 -11.53
C GLY A 415 -9.49 60.14 -11.14
N LYS A 416 -10.04 60.09 -9.92
CA LYS A 416 -10.89 61.17 -9.36
C LYS A 416 -10.04 62.36 -8.92
N LEU A 417 -8.88 62.11 -8.31
CA LEU A 417 -7.93 63.15 -7.90
C LEU A 417 -7.48 64.00 -9.09
N LEU A 418 -7.10 63.37 -10.21
CA LEU A 418 -6.70 64.11 -11.42
C LEU A 418 -7.79 65.04 -11.94
N ARG A 419 -9.05 64.59 -11.93
CA ARG A 419 -10.20 65.43 -12.31
C ARG A 419 -10.42 66.59 -11.35
N GLU A 420 -10.23 66.35 -10.05
CA GLU A 420 -10.35 67.41 -9.04
C GLU A 420 -9.21 68.44 -9.16
N VAL A 421 -7.99 68.01 -9.44
CA VAL A 421 -6.85 68.92 -9.73
C VAL A 421 -7.17 69.79 -10.94
N GLU A 422 -7.70 69.22 -12.02
CA GLU A 422 -8.08 69.99 -13.22
C GLU A 422 -9.23 70.96 -12.92
N ARG A 423 -10.26 70.52 -12.18
CA ARG A 423 -11.36 71.38 -11.73
C ARG A 423 -10.84 72.58 -10.93
N ARG A 424 -9.90 72.35 -10.00
CA ARG A 424 -9.28 73.42 -9.21
C ARG A 424 -8.51 74.40 -10.08
N LYS A 425 -7.75 73.95 -11.08
CA LYS A 425 -7.08 74.83 -12.04
C LYS A 425 -8.06 75.68 -12.83
N VAL A 426 -9.15 75.09 -13.32
CA VAL A 426 -10.19 75.84 -14.06
C VAL A 426 -10.85 76.88 -13.15
N SER A 427 -11.14 76.52 -11.89
CA SER A 427 -11.70 77.44 -10.90
C SER A 427 -10.73 78.58 -10.57
N GLU A 428 -9.45 78.27 -10.38
CA GLU A 428 -8.40 79.26 -10.12
C GLU A 428 -8.26 80.24 -11.30
N LEU A 429 -8.25 79.74 -12.53
CA LEU A 429 -8.23 80.57 -13.73
C LEU A 429 -9.48 81.46 -13.84
N ALA A 430 -10.66 80.94 -13.47
CA ALA A 430 -11.89 81.71 -13.45
C ALA A 430 -11.85 82.81 -12.38
N MET A 431 -11.38 82.50 -11.16
CA MET A 431 -11.18 83.47 -10.09
C MET A 431 -10.19 84.56 -10.51
N LYS A 432 -9.04 84.17 -11.10
CA LYS A 432 -8.03 85.09 -11.62
C LYS A 432 -8.61 86.01 -12.70
N LYS A 433 -9.42 85.49 -13.63
CA LYS A 433 -10.10 86.28 -14.67
C LYS A 433 -11.06 87.31 -14.09
N ILE A 434 -11.81 86.96 -13.04
CA ILE A 434 -12.70 87.88 -12.33
C ILE A 434 -11.87 88.96 -11.61
N ALA A 435 -10.82 88.57 -10.88
CA ALA A 435 -9.92 89.50 -10.20
C ALA A 435 -9.25 90.48 -11.19
N ASP A 436 -8.76 89.98 -12.33
CA ASP A 436 -8.18 90.81 -13.39
C ASP A 436 -9.19 91.78 -14.01
N LYS A 437 -10.44 91.36 -14.17
CA LYS A 437 -11.52 92.24 -14.63
C LYS A 437 -11.83 93.32 -13.59
N ALA A 438 -11.99 92.96 -12.32
CA ALA A 438 -12.25 93.90 -11.23
C ALA A 438 -11.12 94.94 -11.11
N ARG A 439 -9.85 94.50 -11.21
CA ARG A 439 -8.69 95.38 -11.23
C ARG A 439 -8.74 96.37 -12.39
N LYS A 440 -9.07 95.92 -13.61
CA LYS A 440 -9.24 96.80 -14.78
C LYS A 440 -10.40 97.78 -14.62
N ASP A 441 -11.51 97.35 -14.04
CA ASP A 441 -12.69 98.19 -13.81
C ASP A 441 -12.41 99.27 -12.74
N LEU A 442 -11.71 98.92 -11.65
CA LEU A 442 -11.26 99.88 -10.63
C LEU A 442 -10.27 100.89 -11.18
N GLU A 443 -9.28 100.45 -11.96
CA GLU A 443 -8.31 101.35 -12.60
C GLU A 443 -9.00 102.33 -13.56
N ARG A 444 -9.97 101.84 -14.35
CA ARG A 444 -10.77 102.68 -15.25
C ARG A 444 -11.58 103.73 -14.49
N LEU A 445 -12.21 103.37 -13.36
CA LEU A 445 -12.97 104.32 -12.54
C LEU A 445 -12.05 105.37 -11.92
N TYR A 446 -10.88 104.96 -11.43
CA TYR A 446 -9.87 105.86 -10.89
C TYR A 446 -9.37 106.86 -11.94
N GLU A 447 -9.05 106.40 -13.16
CA GLU A 447 -8.64 107.26 -14.27
C GLU A 447 -9.76 108.20 -14.71
N THR A 448 -11.01 107.73 -14.75
CA THR A 448 -12.18 108.57 -15.11
C THR A 448 -12.41 109.66 -14.06
N ASP A 449 -12.33 109.33 -12.77
CA ASP A 449 -12.41 110.29 -11.67
C ASP A 449 -11.27 111.30 -11.72
N ARG A 450 -10.03 110.84 -11.97
CA ARG A 450 -8.86 111.71 -12.11
C ARG A 450 -9.06 112.71 -13.25
N LEU A 451 -9.48 112.25 -14.44
CA LEU A 451 -9.75 113.13 -15.58
C LEU A 451 -10.89 114.12 -15.30
N ALA A 452 -11.98 113.67 -14.66
CA ALA A 452 -13.09 114.56 -14.31
C ALA A 452 -12.69 115.62 -13.29
N ARG A 453 -11.79 115.29 -12.34
CA ARG A 453 -11.21 116.27 -11.40
C ARG A 453 -10.26 117.22 -12.09
N GLU A 454 -9.42 116.74 -12.99
CA GLU A 454 -8.54 117.57 -13.83
C GLU A 454 -9.37 118.58 -14.65
N GLU A 455 -10.43 118.12 -15.34
CA GLU A 455 -11.36 118.96 -16.10
C GLU A 455 -12.09 119.99 -15.20
N PHE A 456 -12.61 119.55 -14.05
CA PHE A 456 -13.23 120.45 -13.07
C PHE A 456 -12.27 121.52 -12.55
N MET A 457 -11.01 121.15 -12.27
CA MET A 457 -9.98 122.06 -11.81
C MET A 457 -9.50 123.00 -12.91
N GLU A 458 -9.47 122.57 -14.17
CA GLU A 458 -9.20 123.43 -15.34
C GLU A 458 -10.30 124.50 -15.50
N ASP A 459 -11.58 124.11 -15.39
CA ASP A 459 -12.72 125.00 -15.60
C ASP A 459 -12.98 125.98 -14.42
N LEU A 460 -12.86 125.50 -13.18
CA LEU A 460 -13.31 126.23 -11.98
C LEU A 460 -12.19 126.53 -10.98
N GLY A 461 -10.99 125.95 -11.15
CA GLY A 461 -9.90 126.05 -10.19
C GLY A 461 -9.37 127.47 -9.97
N GLU A 462 -9.40 128.33 -10.99
CA GLU A 462 -8.98 129.74 -10.86
C GLU A 462 -9.92 130.57 -9.97
N TYR A 463 -11.17 130.12 -9.79
CA TYR A 463 -12.21 130.82 -9.02
C TYR A 463 -12.42 130.24 -7.62
N LEU A 464 -11.75 129.14 -7.30
CA LEU A 464 -11.84 128.45 -6.01
C LEU A 464 -10.62 128.80 -5.14
N PRO A 465 -10.81 129.34 -3.92
CA PRO A 465 -9.71 129.46 -2.96
C PRO A 465 -9.09 128.09 -2.67
N ARG A 466 -7.76 127.97 -2.73
CA ARG A 466 -7.03 126.70 -2.55
C ARG A 466 -7.42 125.95 -1.27
N ASP A 467 -7.70 126.69 -0.20
CA ASP A 467 -8.11 126.12 1.09
C ASP A 467 -9.43 125.33 1.03
N LEU A 468 -10.33 125.68 0.10
CA LEU A 468 -11.61 125.00 -0.13
C LEU A 468 -11.45 123.74 -1.00
N GLY A 469 -10.50 123.76 -1.94
CA GLY A 469 -10.14 122.59 -2.76
C GLY A 469 -9.48 121.49 -1.92
N ALA A 470 -8.58 121.87 -1.01
CA ALA A 470 -7.93 120.95 -0.07
C ALA A 470 -8.92 120.29 0.91
N TRP A 471 -9.94 121.02 1.39
CA TRP A 471 -10.94 120.49 2.34
C TRP A 471 -11.89 119.45 1.75
N HIS A 472 -12.02 119.41 0.42
CA HIS A 472 -12.87 118.44 -0.29
C HIS A 472 -12.08 117.41 -1.11
N GLY A 473 -10.76 117.32 -0.87
CA GLY A 473 -9.90 116.30 -1.50
C GLY A 473 -9.68 116.51 -2.99
N LEU A 474 -9.82 117.74 -3.51
CA LEU A 474 -9.59 118.05 -4.92
C LEU A 474 -8.09 118.12 -5.28
N GLU A 475 -7.23 118.42 -4.31
CA GLU A 475 -5.76 118.48 -4.47
C GLU A 475 -5.03 117.18 -4.06
N GLU A 476 -5.72 116.25 -3.37
CA GLU A 476 -5.13 115.00 -2.85
C GLU A 476 -5.36 113.83 -3.83
N GLU A 477 -4.42 112.88 -3.89
CA GLU A 477 -4.65 111.64 -4.64
C GLU A 477 -5.78 110.84 -3.98
N THR A 478 -6.84 110.53 -4.72
CA THR A 478 -7.97 109.77 -4.18
C THR A 478 -7.57 108.34 -3.83
N THR A 479 -8.30 107.74 -2.90
CA THR A 479 -8.05 106.37 -2.44
C THR A 479 -8.06 105.38 -3.61
N ARG A 480 -6.90 104.79 -3.90
CA ARG A 480 -6.76 103.72 -4.89
C ARG A 480 -7.11 102.37 -4.30
N TRP A 481 -7.93 101.59 -5.01
CA TRP A 481 -8.32 100.24 -4.61
C TRP A 481 -7.59 99.19 -5.44
N GLU A 482 -6.96 98.21 -4.79
CA GLU A 482 -6.22 97.13 -5.43
C GLU A 482 -6.79 95.75 -5.11
N VAL A 483 -6.77 94.85 -6.10
CA VAL A 483 -7.16 93.44 -5.94
C VAL A 483 -5.92 92.57 -5.92
N ARG A 484 -5.68 91.86 -4.81
CA ARG A 484 -4.53 90.95 -4.62
C ARG A 484 -5.00 89.53 -4.26
N PRO A 485 -4.30 88.48 -4.70
CA PRO A 485 -4.52 87.14 -4.17
C PRO A 485 -4.17 87.12 -2.69
N VAL A 486 -4.98 86.40 -1.91
CA VAL A 486 -4.71 86.12 -0.50
C VAL A 486 -4.25 84.68 -0.40
N PHE A 487 -3.01 84.50 0.01
CA PHE A 487 -2.52 83.22 0.48
C PHE A 487 -2.69 83.24 2.00
N ASN A 488 -3.50 82.33 2.55
CA ASN A 488 -3.58 82.17 4.00
C ASN A 488 -2.26 81.53 4.46
N ASP A 489 -1.36 82.34 4.98
CA ASP A 489 -0.22 81.88 5.80
C ASP A 489 -0.63 81.92 7.29
N GLU A 490 -1.78 81.33 7.62
CA GLU A 490 -2.18 81.10 9.01
C GLU A 490 -2.08 79.61 9.29
N ASP A 491 -0.85 79.19 9.60
CA ASP A 491 -0.50 78.12 10.52
C ASP A 491 0.99 78.31 10.90
N ASP A 492 1.36 79.53 11.35
CA ASP A 492 2.63 79.77 12.04
C ASP A 492 2.34 80.01 13.52
N TYR A 493 2.89 79.14 14.35
CA TYR A 493 2.69 79.05 15.78
C TYR A 493 3.22 80.32 16.49
N GLY A 494 2.30 81.15 16.99
CA GLY A 494 2.59 82.20 17.95
C GLY A 494 2.49 81.69 19.39
N ASP A 495 3.57 81.11 19.90
CA ASP A 495 3.85 81.00 21.34
C ASP A 495 3.88 82.41 21.96
N GLN A 496 3.08 82.61 23.00
CA GLN A 496 3.32 83.64 24.02
C GLN A 496 2.55 83.29 25.30
N THR A 497 3.24 82.57 26.17
CA THR A 497 3.44 82.90 27.60
C THR A 497 2.34 83.71 28.31
N GLY A 498 1.64 83.07 29.24
CA GLY A 498 0.83 83.70 30.28
C GLY A 498 0.91 82.87 31.57
N ASP A 499 1.86 83.25 32.43
CA ASP A 499 2.15 82.72 33.75
C ASP A 499 0.96 82.92 34.73
N GLY A 500 0.70 81.95 35.62
CA GLY A 500 -0.45 82.04 36.54
C GLY A 500 -0.74 80.80 37.39
N GLN A 501 0.20 80.44 38.26
CA GLN A 501 0.06 79.88 39.62
C GLN A 501 -1.19 79.07 40.06
N ASP A 502 -0.87 77.95 40.72
CA ASP A 502 -1.52 77.40 41.94
C ASP A 502 -2.94 76.79 41.87
N GLN A 503 -3.03 75.45 41.86
CA GLN A 503 -3.34 74.66 43.08
C GLN A 503 -3.59 73.16 42.80
N ALA A 504 -3.15 72.36 43.76
CA ALA A 504 -3.24 70.91 43.83
C ALA A 504 -4.65 70.34 44.07
N ARG A 505 -4.89 69.11 43.59
CA ARG A 505 -5.71 68.00 44.15
C ARG A 505 -5.64 66.83 43.14
N LEU A 506 -4.96 65.70 43.37
CA LEU A 506 -5.18 64.63 44.35
C LEU A 506 -6.66 64.20 44.46
N LEU A 507 -6.97 63.04 43.84
CA LEU A 507 -7.90 61.96 44.20
C LEU A 507 -8.12 61.12 42.92
N ASP A 508 -7.46 59.97 42.76
CA ASP A 508 -7.74 58.64 43.35
C ASP A 508 -8.88 57.88 42.63
N GLY A 509 -8.69 56.56 42.57
CA GLY A 509 -9.25 55.66 41.57
C GLY A 509 -10.76 55.42 41.56
N SER A 510 -11.21 54.91 40.42
CA SER A 510 -12.03 53.68 40.29
C SER A 510 -11.88 53.14 38.88
#